data_AF-A0A8C3PSK2-F1
#
_entry.id   AF-A0A8C3PSK2-F1
#
_cell.length_a   1.000
_cell.length_b   1.000
_cell.length_c   1.000
_cell.angle_alpha   90.00
_cell.angle_beta   90.00
_cell.angle_gamma   90.00
#
_symmetry.space_group_name_H-M   'P 1'
#
loop_
_entity.id
_entity.type
_entity.pdbx_description
1 polymer ?
#
loop_
_entity_poly.entity_id
_entity_poly.type
_entity_poly.pdbx_seq_one_letter_code
_entity_poly.pdbx_strand_id
1 'polypeptide(L)'
;MEGILKRRYPNSLPALIYAAAAAEKANDLSAKRDTVDFLEKRIKKLETELEGKDDEAKKSLRAMEQQFQKIKMQYEQRLVELEQLLAYKFMSESPKLNGDKVTSTELEQELQNLKTTHQMTVENLQTEIENLRSQNSQLKLRSKKNNRDLESTESQIKQGNTKDRLLKLNEELITKNREIQDLTKTVEKLQKERMMMLSDNNLRNKMDNKENSTEILKKNTLAADKRNSSNSQPFLSIFNDDKRYQPQTFSDSNLSEVLQENAQLKEELERLALEMNQQRVKSQATLAYSENNIRRIQEDTAEYVASLKASHQREVEKILCQHAKEHSASKVAELNCRISTQEILIKHLQEQISEQQKHQEALLVSQMREELLQKEVYLNWDWGYLILIKEFSLSSL
;
A
#
# COMPACT_ATOMS: atom_id res chain seq x y z
N MET A 1 -45.53 71.07 43.59
CA MET A 1 -44.39 70.59 42.78
C MET A 1 -44.80 69.46 41.83
N GLU A 2 -45.61 68.48 42.25
CA GLU A 2 -46.04 67.36 41.40
C GLU A 2 -46.82 67.75 40.12
N GLY A 3 -47.63 68.82 40.15
CA GLY A 3 -48.37 69.27 38.97
C GLY A 3 -47.50 69.85 37.84
N ILE A 4 -46.26 70.23 38.14
CA ILE A 4 -45.29 70.80 37.19
C ILE A 4 -44.50 69.69 36.51
N LEU A 5 -44.10 68.67 37.28
CA LEU A 5 -43.38 67.48 36.80
C LEU A 5 -44.22 66.58 35.89
N LYS A 6 -45.55 66.68 35.93
CA LYS A 6 -46.49 65.91 35.08
C LYS A 6 -46.88 66.62 33.76
N ARG A 7 -46.41 67.84 33.50
CA ARG A 7 -46.73 68.58 32.25
C ARG A 7 -45.71 68.29 31.14
N ARG A 8 -46.16 68.30 29.88
CA ARG A 8 -45.37 67.93 28.68
C ARG A 8 -44.07 68.74 28.48
N TYR A 9 -43.99 69.96 29.00
CA TYR A 9 -42.81 70.83 28.90
C TYR A 9 -42.45 71.41 30.26
N PRO A 10 -41.65 70.69 31.06
CA PRO A 10 -41.28 71.10 32.42
C PRO A 10 -40.44 72.39 32.46
N ASN A 11 -39.80 72.77 31.34
CA ASN A 11 -38.95 73.95 31.22
C ASN A 11 -39.64 75.15 30.52
N SER A 12 -40.96 75.12 30.34
CA SER A 12 -41.69 76.22 29.72
C SER A 12 -41.77 77.44 30.66
N LEU A 13 -41.74 78.66 30.11
CA LEU A 13 -41.80 79.90 30.90
C LEU A 13 -42.98 79.91 31.90
N PRO A 14 -44.21 79.48 31.53
CA PRO A 14 -45.33 79.39 32.49
C PRO A 14 -45.11 78.36 33.60
N ALA A 15 -44.42 77.25 33.31
CA ALA A 15 -44.07 76.24 34.31
C ALA A 15 -43.00 76.75 35.29
N LEU A 16 -42.02 77.49 34.79
CA LEU A 16 -41.00 78.18 35.59
C LEU A 16 -41.61 79.29 36.46
N ILE A 17 -42.53 80.10 35.93
CA ILE A 17 -43.24 81.14 36.69
C ILE A 17 -44.10 80.50 37.79
N TYR A 18 -44.82 79.42 37.49
CA TYR A 18 -45.62 78.69 38.49
C TYR A 18 -44.74 77.98 39.53
N ALA A 19 -43.57 77.46 39.13
CA ALA A 19 -42.58 76.90 40.05
C ALA A 19 -41.99 77.98 40.96
N ALA A 20 -41.64 79.16 40.43
CA ALA A 20 -41.11 80.29 41.18
C ALA A 20 -42.15 80.83 42.17
N ALA A 21 -43.41 81.00 41.75
CA ALA A 21 -44.50 81.43 42.64
C ALA A 21 -44.82 80.40 43.74
N ALA A 22 -44.66 79.10 43.45
CA ALA A 22 -44.78 78.05 44.46
C ALA A 22 -43.56 77.98 45.40
N ALA A 23 -42.35 78.28 44.89
CA ALA A 23 -41.11 78.33 45.66
C ALA A 23 -41.08 79.54 46.61
N GLU A 24 -41.62 80.67 46.19
CA GLU A 24 -41.75 81.88 47.03
C GLU A 24 -42.69 81.63 48.23
N LYS A 25 -43.69 80.74 48.07
CA LYS A 25 -44.55 80.23 49.15
C LYS A 25 -43.96 79.05 49.93
N ALA A 26 -42.80 78.52 49.55
CA ALA A 26 -42.18 77.33 50.14
C ALA A 26 -40.96 77.63 51.02
N ASN A 27 -40.84 78.87 51.52
CA ASN A 27 -39.91 79.19 52.62
C ASN A 27 -40.37 78.62 53.98
N ASP A 28 -41.41 77.80 54.01
CA ASP A 28 -41.90 77.12 55.20
C ASP A 28 -41.18 75.79 55.43
N LEU A 29 -40.62 75.64 56.64
CA LEU A 29 -40.02 74.42 57.19
C LEU A 29 -40.92 73.18 57.05
N SER A 30 -42.23 73.36 56.85
CA SER A 30 -43.22 72.29 56.61
C SER A 30 -42.97 71.54 55.31
N ALA A 31 -42.71 72.23 54.19
CA ALA A 31 -42.52 71.57 52.90
C ALA A 31 -41.23 70.71 52.86
N LYS A 32 -40.21 71.11 53.63
CA LYS A 32 -38.99 70.33 53.83
C LYS A 32 -39.25 69.06 54.63
N ARG A 33 -40.09 69.13 55.68
CA ARG A 33 -40.49 67.94 56.46
C ARG A 33 -41.27 66.94 55.58
N ASP A 34 -42.21 67.41 54.77
CA ASP A 34 -42.98 66.54 53.87
C ASP A 34 -42.09 65.81 52.84
N THR A 35 -41.05 66.49 52.32
CA THR A 35 -40.07 65.85 51.42
C THR A 35 -39.17 64.85 52.13
N VAL A 36 -38.77 65.13 53.38
CA VAL A 36 -37.97 64.20 54.19
C VAL A 36 -38.79 62.96 54.51
N ASP A 37 -40.04 63.12 54.96
CA ASP A 37 -40.95 62.00 55.24
C ASP A 37 -41.21 61.12 54.01
N PHE A 38 -41.30 61.73 52.82
CA PHE A 38 -41.44 60.99 51.56
C PHE A 38 -40.19 60.16 51.25
N LEU A 39 -39.00 60.74 51.40
CA LEU A 39 -37.73 60.03 51.19
C LEU A 39 -37.54 58.91 52.22
N GLU A 40 -37.88 59.14 53.49
CA GLU A 40 -37.84 58.11 54.52
C GLU A 40 -38.80 56.95 54.20
N LYS A 41 -40.02 57.23 53.76
CA LYS A 41 -40.97 56.19 53.31
C LYS A 41 -40.43 55.43 52.09
N ARG A 42 -39.76 56.12 51.17
CA ARG A 42 -39.16 55.49 49.98
C ARG A 42 -37.96 54.63 50.35
N ILE A 43 -37.10 55.09 51.26
CA ILE A 43 -35.96 54.33 51.80
C ILE A 43 -36.48 53.08 52.51
N LYS A 44 -37.42 53.22 53.45
CA LYS A 44 -38.03 52.05 54.13
C LYS A 44 -38.62 51.05 53.16
N LYS A 45 -39.32 51.52 52.11
CA LYS A 45 -39.84 50.63 51.07
C LYS A 45 -38.72 49.90 50.31
N LEU A 46 -37.64 50.59 49.96
CA LEU A 46 -36.49 49.99 49.29
C LEU A 46 -35.75 49.00 50.19
N GLU A 47 -35.60 49.30 51.48
CA GLU A 47 -35.01 48.39 52.47
C GLU A 47 -35.83 47.09 52.57
N THR A 48 -37.16 47.19 52.69
CA THR A 48 -38.03 45.99 52.73
C THR A 48 -38.03 45.21 51.40
N GLU A 49 -37.88 45.89 50.26
CA GLU A 49 -37.79 45.24 48.96
C GLU A 49 -36.43 44.53 48.78
N LEU A 50 -35.35 45.10 49.31
CA LEU A 50 -34.03 44.47 49.33
C LEU A 50 -34.02 43.25 50.25
N GLU A 51 -34.56 43.37 51.47
CA GLU A 51 -34.68 42.25 52.40
C GLU A 51 -35.52 41.11 51.80
N GLY A 52 -36.63 41.45 51.12
CA GLY A 52 -37.44 40.47 50.39
C GLY A 52 -36.69 39.76 49.26
N LYS A 53 -35.85 40.48 48.51
CA LYS A 53 -34.99 39.89 47.46
C LYS A 53 -33.90 38.99 48.05
N ASP A 54 -33.32 39.36 49.19
CA ASP A 54 -32.34 38.52 49.87
C ASP A 54 -32.97 37.21 50.36
N ASP A 55 -34.20 37.27 50.88
CA ASP A 55 -34.93 36.08 51.31
C ASP A 55 -35.34 35.19 50.12
N GLU A 56 -35.72 35.78 48.99
CA GLU A 56 -35.97 35.03 47.75
C GLU A 56 -34.69 34.36 47.22
N ALA A 57 -33.56 35.07 47.23
CA ALA A 57 -32.26 34.52 46.85
C ALA A 57 -31.83 33.36 47.76
N LYS A 58 -32.01 33.50 49.08
CA LYS A 58 -31.76 32.41 50.06
C LYS A 58 -32.64 31.20 49.79
N LYS A 59 -33.93 31.40 49.50
CA LYS A 59 -34.87 30.31 49.16
C LYS A 59 -34.46 29.61 47.86
N SER A 60 -34.11 30.39 46.83
CA SER A 60 -33.65 29.86 45.54
C SER A 60 -32.35 29.07 45.69
N LEU A 61 -31.38 29.59 46.45
CA LEU A 61 -30.11 28.91 46.72
C LEU A 61 -30.35 27.57 47.43
N ARG A 62 -31.21 27.56 48.47
CA ARG A 62 -31.57 26.32 49.18
C ARG A 62 -32.25 25.31 48.25
N ALA A 63 -33.14 25.74 47.38
CA ALA A 63 -33.79 24.86 46.41
C ALA A 63 -32.78 24.27 45.42
N MET A 64 -31.84 25.08 44.92
CA MET A 64 -30.76 24.63 44.04
C MET A 64 -29.85 23.62 44.73
N GLU A 65 -29.48 23.87 45.99
CA GLU A 65 -28.66 22.96 46.79
C GLU A 65 -29.35 21.61 47.00
N GLN A 66 -30.66 21.61 47.28
CA GLN A 66 -31.44 20.38 47.39
C GLN A 66 -31.47 19.59 46.07
N GLN A 67 -31.60 20.27 44.92
CA GLN A 67 -31.52 19.59 43.61
C GLN A 67 -30.12 19.01 43.36
N PHE A 68 -29.07 19.75 43.71
CA PHE A 68 -27.69 19.28 43.59
C PHE A 68 -27.45 18.03 44.45
N GLN A 69 -27.86 18.04 45.71
CA GLN A 69 -27.75 16.89 46.60
C GLN A 69 -28.52 15.67 46.08
N LYS A 70 -29.73 15.88 45.54
CA LYS A 70 -30.54 14.82 44.92
C LYS A 70 -29.81 14.18 43.73
N ILE A 71 -29.29 15.00 42.81
CA ILE A 71 -28.56 14.52 41.63
C ILE A 71 -27.27 13.81 42.04
N LYS A 72 -26.54 14.37 43.02
CA LYS A 72 -25.33 13.77 43.57
C LYS A 72 -25.61 12.35 44.10
N MET A 73 -26.64 12.16 44.91
CA MET A 73 -27.00 10.84 45.42
C MET A 73 -27.38 9.86 44.31
N GLN A 74 -28.08 10.32 43.26
CA GLN A 74 -28.43 9.47 42.11
C GLN A 74 -27.17 8.99 41.37
N TYR A 75 -26.19 9.87 41.16
CA TYR A 75 -24.93 9.48 40.52
C TYR A 75 -24.08 8.57 41.40
N GLU A 76 -23.99 8.84 42.71
CA GLU A 76 -23.30 7.98 43.67
C GLU A 76 -23.92 6.58 43.69
N GLN A 77 -25.26 6.47 43.72
CA GLN A 77 -25.95 5.18 43.62
C GLN A 77 -25.66 4.47 42.30
N ARG A 78 -25.70 5.19 41.17
CA ARG A 78 -25.39 4.60 39.86
C ARG A 78 -23.94 4.11 39.76
N LEU A 79 -23.01 4.84 40.38
CA LEU A 79 -21.60 4.48 40.44
C LEU A 79 -21.44 3.17 41.22
N VAL A 80 -22.05 3.05 42.40
CA VAL A 80 -22.04 1.83 43.21
C VAL A 80 -22.67 0.65 42.45
N GLU A 81 -23.78 0.84 41.74
CA GLU A 81 -24.36 -0.23 40.90
C GLU A 81 -23.40 -0.71 39.81
N LEU A 82 -22.71 0.21 39.14
CA LEU A 82 -21.74 -0.12 38.10
C LEU A 82 -20.51 -0.83 38.68
N GLU A 83 -20.02 -0.40 39.84
CA GLU A 83 -18.95 -1.09 40.57
C GLU A 83 -19.36 -2.50 40.97
N GLN A 84 -20.59 -2.69 41.46
CA GLN A 84 -21.13 -4.01 41.77
C GLN A 84 -21.29 -4.88 40.53
N LEU A 85 -21.75 -4.33 39.41
CA LEU A 85 -21.85 -5.07 38.14
C LEU A 85 -20.46 -5.46 37.61
N LEU A 86 -19.47 -4.58 37.72
CA LEU A 86 -18.08 -4.89 37.38
C LEU A 86 -17.54 -5.98 38.30
N ALA A 87 -17.69 -5.84 39.62
CA ALA A 87 -17.27 -6.85 40.59
C ALA A 87 -17.96 -8.19 40.34
N TYR A 88 -19.27 -8.20 40.06
CA TYR A 88 -20.02 -9.39 39.70
C TYR A 88 -19.49 -10.01 38.41
N LYS A 89 -19.24 -9.21 37.35
CA LYS A 89 -18.61 -9.71 36.13
C LYS A 89 -17.26 -10.36 36.43
N PHE A 90 -16.36 -9.65 37.10
CA PHE A 90 -15.06 -10.16 37.51
C PHE A 90 -15.16 -11.47 38.32
N MET A 91 -16.11 -11.58 39.25
CA MET A 91 -16.32 -12.79 40.06
C MET A 91 -17.01 -13.91 39.28
N SER A 92 -17.91 -13.60 38.35
CA SER A 92 -18.58 -14.57 37.48
C SER A 92 -17.68 -15.09 36.37
N GLU A 93 -16.67 -14.31 35.99
CA GLU A 93 -15.65 -14.62 34.98
C GLU A 93 -14.51 -15.48 35.56
N SER A 94 -14.47 -15.65 36.88
CA SER A 94 -13.61 -16.63 37.58
C SER A 94 -14.46 -17.61 38.40
N PRO A 95 -14.92 -18.72 37.79
CA PRO A 95 -14.07 -19.88 37.63
C PRO A 95 -14.25 -20.57 36.26
N LYS A 96 -13.49 -20.11 35.26
CA LYS A 96 -13.11 -20.93 34.09
C LYS A 96 -11.59 -20.89 33.82
N LEU A 97 -10.79 -20.65 34.85
CA LEU A 97 -9.32 -20.68 34.78
C LEU A 97 -8.72 -22.11 34.68
N ASN A 98 -9.55 -23.12 34.43
CA ASN A 98 -9.13 -24.44 33.92
C ASN A 98 -9.53 -24.66 32.46
N GLY A 99 -10.40 -23.83 31.88
CA GLY A 99 -10.73 -23.83 30.45
C GLY A 99 -9.76 -22.98 29.65
N ASP A 100 -9.38 -21.80 30.14
CA ASP A 100 -8.48 -20.89 29.42
C ASP A 100 -7.02 -21.34 29.41
N LYS A 101 -6.58 -22.13 30.40
CA LYS A 101 -5.29 -22.79 30.32
C LYS A 101 -5.29 -23.88 29.25
N VAL A 102 -6.36 -24.67 29.17
CA VAL A 102 -6.47 -25.75 28.17
C VAL A 102 -6.56 -25.16 26.76
N THR A 103 -7.39 -24.14 26.54
CA THR A 103 -7.47 -23.46 25.24
C THR A 103 -6.19 -22.70 24.90
N SER A 104 -5.52 -22.06 25.85
CA SER A 104 -4.21 -21.44 25.60
C SER A 104 -3.13 -22.47 25.28
N THR A 105 -3.09 -23.62 25.97
CA THR A 105 -2.13 -24.69 25.67
C THR A 105 -2.44 -25.40 24.37
N GLU A 106 -3.72 -25.60 24.04
CA GLU A 106 -4.16 -26.17 22.76
C GLU A 106 -3.81 -25.24 21.61
N LEU A 107 -4.03 -23.93 21.76
CA LEU A 107 -3.73 -22.93 20.73
C LEU A 107 -2.21 -22.76 20.56
N GLU A 108 -1.43 -22.85 21.64
CA GLU A 108 0.04 -22.88 21.58
C GLU A 108 0.56 -24.16 20.90
N GLN A 109 -0.09 -25.31 21.17
CA GLN A 109 0.22 -26.58 20.51
C GLN A 109 -0.18 -26.59 19.04
N GLU A 110 -1.33 -26.02 18.67
CA GLU A 110 -1.76 -25.85 17.27
C GLU A 110 -0.82 -24.92 16.51
N LEU A 111 -0.38 -23.81 17.13
CA LEU A 111 0.59 -22.90 16.54
C LEU A 111 1.94 -23.60 16.32
N GLN A 112 2.38 -24.40 17.28
CA GLN A 112 3.60 -25.18 17.15
C GLN A 112 3.47 -26.28 16.07
N ASN A 113 2.33 -26.97 16.01
CA ASN A 113 2.04 -27.97 14.97
C ASN A 113 1.96 -27.32 13.58
N LEU A 114 1.39 -26.12 13.47
CA LEU A 114 1.33 -25.36 12.23
C LEU A 114 2.73 -24.93 11.78
N LYS A 115 3.57 -24.50 12.73
CA LYS A 115 4.97 -24.14 12.48
C LYS A 115 5.78 -25.35 11.99
N THR A 116 5.65 -26.51 12.61
CA THR A 116 6.34 -27.74 12.18
C THR A 116 5.84 -28.23 10.83
N THR A 117 4.53 -28.17 10.59
CA THR A 117 3.93 -28.52 9.29
C THR A 117 4.44 -27.57 8.20
N HIS A 118 4.46 -26.27 8.45
CA HIS A 118 4.99 -25.29 7.51
C HIS A 118 6.48 -25.52 7.24
N GLN A 119 7.28 -25.75 8.28
CA GLN A 119 8.69 -26.08 8.15
C GLN A 119 8.91 -27.33 7.28
N MET A 120 8.16 -28.41 7.53
CA MET A 120 8.20 -29.62 6.70
C MET A 120 7.79 -29.35 5.25
N THR A 121 6.76 -28.53 5.01
CA THR A 121 6.38 -28.18 3.63
C THR A 121 7.46 -27.38 2.92
N VAL A 122 8.14 -26.47 3.62
CA VAL A 122 9.26 -25.70 3.06
C VAL A 122 10.42 -26.63 2.75
N GLU A 123 10.79 -27.53 3.66
CA GLU A 123 11.84 -28.52 3.43
C GLU A 123 11.50 -29.45 2.25
N ASN A 124 10.27 -29.96 2.17
CA ASN A 124 9.80 -30.77 1.05
C ASN A 124 9.88 -30.00 -0.28
N LEU A 125 9.38 -28.77 -0.32
CA LEU A 125 9.45 -27.93 -1.52
C LEU A 125 10.91 -27.61 -1.91
N GLN A 126 11.79 -27.39 -0.93
CA GLN A 126 13.22 -27.22 -1.18
C GLN A 126 13.84 -28.49 -1.78
N THR A 127 13.49 -29.67 -1.27
CA THR A 127 13.96 -30.94 -1.84
C THR A 127 13.43 -31.17 -3.25
N GLU A 128 12.18 -30.79 -3.53
CA GLU A 128 11.59 -30.87 -4.85
C GLU A 128 12.27 -29.92 -5.83
N ILE A 129 12.55 -28.68 -5.42
CA ILE A 129 13.32 -27.71 -6.21
C ILE A 129 14.70 -28.27 -6.54
N GLU A 130 15.42 -28.85 -5.58
CA GLU A 130 16.74 -29.41 -5.82
C GLU A 130 16.68 -30.65 -6.73
N ASN A 131 15.67 -31.52 -6.55
CA ASN A 131 15.42 -32.65 -7.43
C ASN A 131 15.14 -32.20 -8.87
N LEU A 132 14.25 -31.22 -9.07
CA LEU A 132 13.92 -30.66 -10.38
C LEU A 132 15.13 -29.95 -11.00
N ARG A 133 15.96 -29.29 -10.20
CA ARG A 133 17.20 -28.65 -10.65
C ARG A 133 18.20 -29.71 -11.13
N SER A 134 18.35 -30.80 -10.38
CA SER A 134 19.21 -31.93 -10.76
C SER A 134 18.71 -32.61 -12.04
N GLN A 135 17.41 -32.88 -12.18
CA GLN A 135 16.81 -33.42 -13.40
C GLN A 135 17.03 -32.50 -14.60
N ASN A 136 16.81 -31.18 -14.44
CA ASN A 136 17.08 -30.21 -15.50
C ASN A 136 18.54 -30.20 -15.92
N SER A 137 19.48 -30.32 -14.98
CA SER A 137 20.91 -30.42 -15.29
C SER A 137 21.24 -31.70 -16.09
N GLN A 138 20.65 -32.83 -15.71
CA GLN A 138 20.84 -34.11 -16.40
C GLN A 138 20.23 -34.10 -17.80
N LEU A 139 19.02 -33.55 -17.95
CA LEU A 139 18.38 -33.37 -19.25
C LEU A 139 19.20 -32.43 -20.15
N LYS A 140 19.77 -31.35 -19.61
CA LYS A 140 20.65 -30.44 -20.35
C LYS A 140 21.96 -31.10 -20.81
N LEU A 141 22.51 -32.03 -20.01
CA LEU A 141 23.66 -32.84 -20.43
C LEU A 141 23.28 -33.88 -21.48
N ARG A 142 22.14 -34.55 -21.30
CA ARG A 142 21.63 -35.56 -22.24
C ARG A 142 21.24 -34.94 -23.58
N SER A 143 20.62 -33.76 -23.61
CA SER A 143 20.30 -33.05 -24.85
C SER A 143 21.57 -32.62 -25.60
N LYS A 144 22.60 -32.12 -24.88
CA LYS A 144 23.92 -31.84 -25.49
C LYS A 144 24.60 -33.08 -26.05
N LYS A 145 24.42 -34.25 -25.44
CA LYS A 145 24.96 -35.52 -25.95
C LYS A 145 24.17 -35.97 -27.19
N ASN A 146 22.85 -36.01 -27.10
CA ASN A 146 21.97 -36.42 -28.20
C ASN A 146 22.12 -35.52 -29.43
N ASN A 147 22.27 -34.20 -29.25
CA ASN A 147 22.52 -33.29 -30.37
C ASN A 147 23.86 -33.59 -31.06
N ARG A 148 24.93 -33.85 -30.31
CA ARG A 148 26.22 -34.24 -30.91
C ARG A 148 26.14 -35.57 -31.66
N ASP A 149 25.38 -36.53 -31.13
CA ASP A 149 25.20 -37.84 -31.75
C ASP A 149 24.33 -37.76 -33.02
N LEU A 150 23.29 -36.92 -33.02
CA LEU A 150 22.45 -36.65 -34.19
C LEU A 150 23.22 -35.90 -35.30
N GLU A 151 24.00 -34.89 -34.95
CA GLU A 151 24.79 -34.11 -35.92
C GLU A 151 25.92 -34.95 -36.55
N SER A 152 26.52 -35.86 -35.76
CA SER A 152 27.49 -36.84 -36.23
C SER A 152 26.87 -37.89 -37.15
N THR A 153 25.71 -38.45 -36.80
CA THR A 153 25.03 -39.45 -37.65
C THR A 153 24.47 -38.83 -38.92
N GLU A 154 23.90 -37.62 -38.87
CA GLU A 154 23.39 -36.91 -40.04
C GLU A 154 24.50 -36.54 -41.03
N SER A 155 25.66 -36.09 -40.53
CA SER A 155 26.82 -35.80 -41.39
C SER A 155 27.39 -37.07 -42.04
N GLN A 156 27.43 -38.19 -41.32
CA GLN A 156 27.90 -39.47 -41.85
C GLN A 156 26.97 -40.06 -42.92
N ILE A 157 25.64 -39.95 -42.74
CA ILE A 157 24.64 -40.39 -43.72
C ILE A 157 24.68 -39.50 -44.98
N LYS A 158 24.78 -38.18 -44.83
CA LYS A 158 24.94 -37.25 -45.97
C LYS A 158 26.21 -37.55 -46.76
N GLN A 159 27.32 -37.84 -46.06
CA GLN A 159 28.57 -38.20 -46.71
C GLN A 159 28.46 -39.53 -47.47
N GLY A 160 27.79 -40.54 -46.91
CA GLY A 160 27.51 -41.82 -47.59
C GLY A 160 26.68 -41.61 -48.87
N ASN A 161 25.56 -40.90 -48.77
CA ASN A 161 24.67 -40.64 -49.91
C ASN A 161 25.36 -39.88 -51.05
N THR A 162 26.24 -38.92 -50.73
CA THR A 162 27.02 -38.20 -51.75
C THR A 162 28.05 -39.10 -52.44
N LYS A 163 28.72 -39.99 -51.69
CA LYS A 163 29.66 -40.97 -52.25
C LYS A 163 28.95 -41.95 -53.19
N ASP A 164 27.80 -42.48 -52.79
CA ASP A 164 27.02 -43.41 -53.63
C ASP A 164 26.52 -42.74 -54.91
N ARG A 165 26.06 -41.48 -54.82
CA ARG A 165 25.65 -40.71 -55.99
C ARG A 165 26.83 -40.46 -56.95
N LEU A 166 28.02 -40.18 -56.41
CA LEU A 166 29.23 -39.99 -57.21
C LEU A 166 29.65 -41.30 -57.90
N LEU A 167 29.59 -42.44 -57.21
CA LEU A 167 29.88 -43.74 -57.80
C LEU A 167 28.92 -44.08 -58.96
N LYS A 168 27.62 -43.83 -58.79
CA LYS A 168 26.62 -44.02 -59.86
C LYS A 168 26.88 -43.14 -61.08
N LEU A 169 27.17 -41.85 -60.87
CA LEU A 169 27.53 -40.91 -61.93
C LEU A 169 28.80 -41.34 -62.67
N ASN A 170 29.79 -41.88 -61.94
CA ASN A 170 31.01 -42.40 -62.55
C ASN A 170 30.77 -43.66 -63.39
N GLU A 171 29.92 -44.57 -62.93
CA GLU A 171 29.51 -45.75 -63.70
C GLU A 171 28.73 -45.36 -64.98
N GLU A 172 27.82 -44.38 -64.86
CA GLU A 172 27.12 -43.81 -66.02
C GLU A 172 28.11 -43.16 -67.01
N LEU A 173 29.12 -42.45 -66.52
CA LEU A 173 30.16 -41.87 -67.36
C LEU A 173 30.97 -42.94 -68.10
N ILE A 174 31.34 -44.03 -67.41
CA ILE A 174 32.05 -45.17 -68.02
C ILE A 174 31.18 -45.83 -69.10
N THR A 175 29.90 -46.06 -68.84
CA THR A 175 28.98 -46.63 -69.84
C THR A 175 28.80 -45.71 -71.06
N LYS A 176 28.63 -44.41 -70.83
CA LYS A 176 28.54 -43.41 -71.91
C LYS A 176 29.82 -43.33 -72.74
N ASN A 177 31.00 -43.43 -72.11
CA ASN A 177 32.27 -43.50 -72.83
C ASN A 177 32.39 -44.75 -73.71
N ARG A 178 31.92 -45.91 -73.24
CA ARG A 178 31.86 -47.13 -74.07
C ARG A 178 30.91 -46.94 -75.25
N GLU A 179 29.74 -46.35 -75.02
CA GLU A 179 28.78 -46.02 -76.09
C GLU A 179 29.40 -45.08 -77.13
N ILE A 180 30.10 -44.02 -76.70
CA ILE A 180 30.84 -43.12 -77.61
C ILE A 180 31.90 -43.88 -78.39
N GLN A 181 32.65 -44.77 -77.75
CA GLN A 181 33.68 -45.56 -78.42
C GLN A 181 33.07 -46.48 -79.49
N ASP A 182 31.95 -47.12 -79.19
CA ASP A 182 31.26 -47.99 -80.14
C ASP A 182 30.64 -47.20 -81.29
N LEU A 183 30.02 -46.05 -81.01
CA LEU A 183 29.58 -45.11 -82.04
C LEU A 183 30.75 -44.64 -82.91
N THR A 184 31.90 -44.34 -82.32
CA THR A 184 33.12 -43.96 -83.07
C THR A 184 33.55 -45.07 -84.02
N LYS A 185 33.59 -46.33 -83.56
CA LYS A 185 33.89 -47.48 -84.43
C LYS A 185 32.87 -47.63 -85.56
N THR A 186 31.58 -47.39 -85.30
CA THR A 186 30.55 -47.44 -86.36
C THR A 186 30.73 -46.31 -87.37
N VAL A 187 31.04 -45.09 -86.93
CA VAL A 187 31.33 -43.95 -87.82
C VAL A 187 32.58 -44.24 -88.66
N GLU A 188 33.65 -44.78 -88.08
CA GLU A 188 34.85 -45.17 -88.82
C GLU A 188 34.57 -46.24 -89.87
N LYS A 189 33.73 -47.25 -89.55
CA LYS A 189 33.29 -48.27 -90.53
C LYS A 189 32.51 -47.63 -91.67
N LEU A 190 31.52 -46.79 -91.36
CA LEU A 190 30.73 -46.08 -92.37
C LEU A 190 31.60 -45.14 -93.23
N GLN A 191 32.61 -44.49 -92.63
CA GLN A 191 33.57 -43.67 -93.38
C GLN A 191 34.44 -44.52 -94.30
N LYS A 192 34.91 -45.70 -93.87
CA LYS A 192 35.65 -46.64 -94.71
C LYS A 192 34.79 -47.19 -95.86
N GLU A 193 33.55 -47.55 -95.59
CA GLU A 193 32.58 -47.97 -96.63
C GLU A 193 32.32 -46.82 -97.62
N ARG A 194 32.13 -45.59 -97.14
CA ARG A 194 31.99 -44.41 -98.00
C ARG A 194 33.23 -44.19 -98.88
N MET A 195 34.44 -44.33 -98.32
CA MET A 195 35.68 -44.22 -99.09
C MET A 195 35.80 -45.33 -100.14
N MET A 196 35.44 -46.58 -99.82
CA MET A 196 35.41 -47.70 -100.78
C MET A 196 34.41 -47.45 -101.92
N MET A 197 33.18 -47.05 -101.60
CA MET A 197 32.15 -46.69 -102.57
C MET A 197 32.56 -45.50 -103.46
N LEU A 198 33.28 -44.51 -102.92
CA LEU A 198 33.83 -43.40 -103.71
C LEU A 198 35.04 -43.82 -104.57
N SER A 199 35.80 -44.84 -104.15
CA SER A 199 36.92 -45.41 -104.90
C SER A 199 36.44 -46.19 -106.14
N ASP A 200 35.36 -46.95 -106.00
CA ASP A 200 34.74 -47.70 -107.11
C ASP A 200 34.04 -46.78 -108.13
N ASN A 201 33.55 -45.62 -107.68
CA ASN A 201 32.93 -44.61 -108.55
C ASN A 201 33.96 -43.79 -109.37
N ASN A 202 35.24 -43.77 -108.98
CA ASN A 202 36.29 -43.05 -109.72
C ASN A 202 36.80 -43.80 -110.96
N LEU A 203 36.45 -45.08 -111.15
CA LEU A 203 36.72 -45.84 -112.39
C LEU A 203 35.60 -45.75 -113.43
N ARG A 204 34.43 -45.19 -113.07
CA ARG A 204 33.22 -45.21 -113.91
C ARG A 204 32.71 -43.83 -114.35
N ASN A 205 33.26 -42.75 -113.80
CA ASN A 205 32.89 -41.37 -114.15
C ASN A 205 33.95 -40.71 -115.03
N LYS A 206 34.14 -41.27 -116.23
CA LYS A 206 34.85 -40.64 -117.37
C LYS A 206 33.93 -40.56 -118.58
N MET A 207 32.69 -40.13 -118.38
CA MET A 207 31.81 -39.64 -119.43
C MET A 207 30.92 -38.55 -118.84
N ASP A 208 31.04 -37.40 -119.47
CA ASP A 208 30.09 -36.29 -119.58
C ASP A 208 29.68 -35.54 -118.30
N ASN A 209 30.40 -34.48 -117.95
CA ASN A 209 30.31 -33.09 -118.41
C ASN A 209 29.11 -32.28 -117.87
N LYS A 210 29.52 -31.17 -117.26
CA LYS A 210 28.87 -29.85 -117.13
C LYS A 210 27.93 -29.55 -115.96
N GLU A 211 28.50 -28.68 -115.11
CA GLU A 211 27.96 -27.38 -114.67
C GLU A 211 26.81 -27.41 -113.65
N ASN A 212 26.78 -26.72 -112.50
CA ASN A 212 27.61 -25.77 -111.75
C ASN A 212 26.98 -25.80 -110.32
N SER A 213 27.71 -25.90 -109.19
CA SER A 213 28.43 -24.80 -108.51
C SER A 213 27.51 -23.58 -108.33
N THR A 214 27.15 -23.05 -107.16
CA THR A 214 27.89 -22.80 -105.91
C THR A 214 26.84 -22.16 -104.95
N GLU A 215 26.66 -22.56 -103.70
CA GLU A 215 27.53 -22.29 -102.54
C GLU A 215 27.01 -21.09 -101.70
N ILE A 216 27.28 -21.18 -100.40
CA ILE A 216 27.41 -20.10 -99.40
C ILE A 216 26.10 -19.62 -98.74
N LEU A 217 25.98 -19.41 -97.43
CA LEU A 217 26.70 -19.68 -96.16
C LEU A 217 26.06 -18.71 -95.15
N LYS A 218 26.16 -19.04 -93.86
CA LYS A 218 26.17 -18.11 -92.69
C LYS A 218 24.82 -17.49 -92.28
N LYS A 219 24.56 -17.21 -91.01
CA LYS A 219 25.11 -17.54 -89.68
C LYS A 219 24.28 -16.71 -88.68
N ASN A 220 24.35 -17.09 -87.40
CA ASN A 220 24.11 -16.28 -86.19
C ASN A 220 22.74 -16.43 -85.51
N THR A 221 22.66 -17.41 -84.61
CA THR A 221 22.78 -17.24 -83.14
C THR A 221 22.19 -15.96 -82.52
N LEU A 222 21.20 -16.15 -81.64
CA LEU A 222 21.03 -15.66 -80.24
C LEU A 222 19.67 -16.22 -79.75
N ALA A 223 19.62 -17.27 -78.93
CA ALA A 223 19.82 -17.32 -77.48
C ALA A 223 18.48 -17.36 -76.69
N ALA A 224 18.38 -18.37 -75.83
CA ALA A 224 17.50 -18.56 -74.66
C ALA A 224 16.01 -18.92 -74.88
N ASP A 225 15.75 -20.24 -74.95
CA ASP A 225 15.05 -21.04 -73.92
C ASP A 225 14.14 -20.29 -72.92
N LYS A 226 12.92 -20.73 -72.58
CA LYS A 226 12.29 -22.04 -72.75
C LYS A 226 10.77 -21.88 -72.63
N ARG A 227 10.06 -22.12 -73.74
CA ARG A 227 8.64 -22.49 -73.74
C ARG A 227 8.54 -23.96 -73.34
N ASN A 228 7.57 -24.27 -72.48
CA ASN A 228 6.93 -25.57 -72.51
C ASN A 228 5.48 -25.35 -72.98
N SER A 229 5.16 -25.98 -74.12
CA SER A 229 3.90 -26.66 -74.47
C SER A 229 2.60 -25.85 -74.39
N SER A 230 1.71 -25.77 -75.38
CA SER A 230 1.44 -26.64 -76.53
C SER A 230 0.52 -25.90 -77.51
N ASN A 231 0.72 -26.15 -78.81
CA ASN A 231 -0.30 -26.24 -79.88
C ASN A 231 -1.53 -25.31 -79.81
N SER A 232 -1.42 -24.14 -80.44
CA SER A 232 -2.59 -23.38 -80.89
C SER A 232 -3.10 -23.95 -82.22
N GLN A 233 -4.10 -24.82 -82.15
CA GLN A 233 -5.08 -25.02 -83.22
C GLN A 233 -6.47 -24.59 -82.71
N PRO A 234 -7.31 -24.02 -83.59
CA PRO A 234 -8.38 -23.12 -83.19
C PRO A 234 -9.59 -23.88 -82.64
N PHE A 235 -9.97 -23.59 -81.40
CA PHE A 235 -11.26 -23.99 -80.83
C PHE A 235 -12.39 -23.15 -81.44
N LEU A 236 -12.80 -23.53 -82.66
CA LEU A 236 -14.07 -23.13 -83.28
C LEU A 236 -15.09 -24.29 -83.19
N SER A 237 -15.41 -24.74 -81.97
CA SER A 237 -16.47 -25.75 -81.80
C SER A 237 -17.33 -25.67 -80.53
N ILE A 238 -17.17 -24.66 -79.66
CA ILE A 238 -18.00 -24.53 -78.43
C ILE A 238 -19.11 -23.45 -78.58
N PHE A 239 -19.60 -23.23 -79.80
CA PHE A 239 -20.83 -22.44 -80.04
C PHE A 239 -21.86 -23.19 -80.88
N ASN A 240 -21.76 -24.52 -80.92
CA ASN A 240 -22.84 -25.40 -81.36
C ASN A 240 -23.31 -26.23 -80.16
N ASP A 241 -23.78 -25.53 -79.14
CA ASP A 241 -24.78 -26.13 -78.28
C ASP A 241 -25.95 -25.15 -78.32
N ASP A 242 -26.74 -25.26 -79.40
CA ASP A 242 -28.17 -25.01 -79.34
C ASP A 242 -28.71 -25.91 -78.22
N LYS A 243 -28.49 -25.52 -76.96
CA LYS A 243 -29.18 -26.07 -75.80
C LYS A 243 -30.62 -25.61 -75.93
N ARG A 244 -31.34 -26.28 -76.83
CA ARG A 244 -32.80 -26.32 -76.81
C ARG A 244 -33.14 -26.66 -75.37
N TYR A 245 -33.78 -25.71 -74.68
CA TYR A 245 -34.27 -25.91 -73.33
C TYR A 245 -35.04 -27.23 -73.31
N GLN A 246 -34.46 -28.25 -72.68
CA GLN A 246 -35.09 -29.54 -72.47
C GLN A 246 -35.82 -29.44 -71.13
N PRO A 247 -37.16 -29.41 -71.11
CA PRO A 247 -37.90 -29.25 -69.86
C PRO A 247 -37.63 -30.38 -68.86
N GLN A 248 -37.23 -31.56 -69.35
CA GLN A 248 -36.93 -32.73 -68.51
C GLN A 248 -35.56 -32.65 -67.79
N THR A 249 -34.67 -31.72 -68.14
CA THR A 249 -33.42 -31.51 -67.37
C THR A 249 -33.70 -30.90 -65.99
N PHE A 250 -34.91 -30.38 -65.79
CA PHE A 250 -35.47 -29.93 -64.50
C PHE A 250 -36.61 -30.86 -64.07
N SER A 251 -36.43 -32.17 -64.23
CA SER A 251 -37.36 -33.17 -63.69
C SER A 251 -37.58 -32.96 -62.18
N ASP A 252 -38.75 -33.34 -61.66
CA ASP A 252 -39.17 -33.16 -60.26
C ASP A 252 -38.13 -33.64 -59.21
N SER A 253 -37.26 -34.58 -59.58
CA SER A 253 -36.13 -35.03 -58.76
C SER A 253 -35.12 -33.92 -58.44
N ASN A 254 -34.77 -33.07 -59.41
CA ASN A 254 -33.83 -31.96 -59.22
C ASN A 254 -34.48 -30.83 -58.41
N LEU A 255 -35.79 -30.63 -58.57
CA LEU A 255 -36.55 -29.65 -57.78
C LEU A 255 -36.68 -30.11 -56.32
N SER A 256 -36.91 -31.40 -56.09
CA SER A 256 -36.96 -31.99 -54.75
C SER A 256 -35.61 -31.93 -54.03
N GLU A 257 -34.50 -32.19 -54.74
CA GLU A 257 -33.14 -32.08 -54.20
C GLU A 257 -32.83 -30.65 -53.76
N VAL A 258 -33.13 -29.65 -54.60
CA VAL A 258 -32.95 -28.23 -54.27
C VAL A 258 -33.83 -27.81 -53.08
N LEU A 259 -35.07 -28.29 -52.99
CA LEU A 259 -35.95 -28.00 -51.85
C LEU A 259 -35.44 -28.63 -50.55
N GLN A 260 -34.91 -29.86 -50.63
CA GLN A 260 -34.29 -30.54 -49.48
C GLN A 260 -33.01 -29.83 -49.04
N GLU A 261 -32.14 -29.44 -49.97
CA GLU A 261 -30.95 -28.63 -49.69
C GLU A 261 -31.35 -27.28 -49.06
N ASN A 262 -32.39 -26.62 -49.58
CA ASN A 262 -32.87 -25.36 -49.00
C ASN A 262 -33.38 -25.54 -47.56
N ALA A 263 -34.04 -26.67 -47.26
CA ALA A 263 -34.48 -27.01 -45.92
C ALA A 263 -33.27 -27.27 -44.99
N GLN A 264 -32.27 -28.01 -45.46
CA GLN A 264 -31.02 -28.27 -44.71
C GLN A 264 -30.23 -26.98 -44.46
N LEU A 265 -30.10 -26.10 -45.46
CA LEU A 265 -29.42 -24.82 -45.33
C LEU A 265 -30.14 -23.88 -44.36
N LYS A 266 -31.48 -23.91 -44.31
CA LYS A 266 -32.26 -23.16 -43.31
C LYS A 266 -31.99 -23.68 -41.90
N GLU A 267 -31.96 -24.98 -41.71
CA GLU A 267 -31.64 -25.61 -40.42
C GLU A 267 -30.19 -25.31 -39.99
N GLU A 268 -29.22 -25.37 -40.92
CA GLU A 268 -27.84 -25.00 -40.64
C GLU A 268 -27.70 -23.52 -40.28
N LEU A 269 -28.41 -22.62 -40.97
CA LEU A 269 -28.44 -21.19 -40.65
C LEU A 269 -29.03 -20.94 -39.26
N GLU A 270 -30.11 -21.63 -38.89
CA GLU A 270 -30.73 -21.50 -37.57
C GLU A 270 -29.77 -22.02 -36.48
N ARG A 271 -29.13 -23.17 -36.70
CA ARG A 271 -28.10 -23.71 -35.79
C ARG A 271 -26.95 -22.72 -35.60
N LEU A 272 -26.44 -22.14 -36.69
CA LEU A 272 -25.31 -21.22 -36.66
C LEU A 272 -25.69 -19.88 -35.99
N ALA A 273 -26.92 -19.41 -36.18
CA ALA A 273 -27.47 -18.24 -35.48
C ALA A 273 -27.62 -18.48 -33.97
N LEU A 274 -28.06 -19.68 -33.56
CA LEU A 274 -28.12 -20.07 -32.15
C LEU A 274 -26.73 -20.16 -31.52
N GLU A 275 -25.75 -20.77 -32.22
CA GLU A 275 -24.37 -20.86 -31.73
C GLU A 275 -23.76 -19.47 -31.58
N MET A 276 -23.91 -18.58 -32.56
CA MET A 276 -23.44 -17.20 -32.48
C MET A 276 -24.08 -16.46 -31.29
N ASN A 277 -25.39 -16.60 -31.08
CA ASN A 277 -26.07 -16.00 -29.93
C ASN A 277 -25.56 -16.58 -28.61
N GLN A 278 -25.32 -17.90 -28.54
CA GLN A 278 -24.79 -18.55 -27.35
C GLN A 278 -23.37 -18.06 -27.03
N GLN A 279 -22.50 -17.95 -28.04
CA GLN A 279 -21.14 -17.39 -27.88
C GLN A 279 -21.19 -15.92 -27.46
N ARG A 280 -22.09 -15.13 -28.05
CA ARG A 280 -22.29 -13.73 -27.65
C ARG A 280 -22.69 -13.62 -26.18
N VAL A 281 -23.67 -14.40 -25.73
CA VAL A 281 -24.11 -14.41 -24.32
C VAL A 281 -23.00 -14.90 -23.39
N LYS A 282 -22.27 -15.97 -23.75
CA LYS A 282 -21.11 -16.45 -22.97
C LYS A 282 -20.05 -15.35 -22.83
N SER A 283 -19.68 -14.69 -23.92
CA SER A 283 -18.69 -13.61 -23.90
C SER A 283 -19.15 -12.43 -23.02
N GLN A 284 -20.42 -12.05 -23.11
CA GLN A 284 -21.01 -10.98 -22.31
C GLN A 284 -21.02 -11.34 -20.82
N ALA A 285 -21.33 -12.59 -20.47
CA ALA A 285 -21.31 -13.08 -19.10
C ALA A 285 -19.88 -13.09 -18.52
N THR A 286 -18.89 -13.55 -19.29
CA THR A 286 -17.48 -13.53 -18.86
C THR A 286 -16.96 -12.10 -18.67
N LEU A 287 -17.31 -11.18 -19.58
CA LEU A 287 -16.96 -9.77 -19.44
C LEU A 287 -17.56 -9.18 -18.15
N ALA A 288 -18.87 -9.33 -17.95
CA ALA A 288 -19.55 -8.83 -16.75
C ALA A 288 -18.98 -9.43 -15.45
N TYR A 289 -18.63 -10.71 -15.46
CA TYR A 289 -17.98 -11.37 -14.32
C TYR A 289 -16.59 -10.78 -14.03
N SER A 290 -15.76 -10.60 -15.07
CA SER A 290 -14.42 -10.02 -14.93
C SER A 290 -14.46 -8.57 -14.45
N GLU A 291 -15.39 -7.76 -14.98
CA GLU A 291 -15.59 -6.38 -14.56
C GLU A 291 -16.07 -6.28 -13.11
N ASN A 292 -17.00 -7.15 -12.70
CA ASN A 292 -17.45 -7.22 -11.31
C ASN A 292 -16.32 -7.60 -10.36
N ASN A 293 -15.48 -8.57 -10.76
CA ASN A 293 -14.34 -8.99 -9.95
C ASN A 293 -13.31 -7.87 -9.79
N ILE A 294 -13.00 -7.14 -10.87
CA ILE A 294 -12.12 -5.96 -10.82
C ILE A 294 -12.69 -4.89 -9.89
N ARG A 295 -14.00 -4.61 -9.98
CA ARG A 295 -14.66 -3.62 -9.12
C ARG A 295 -14.59 -4.01 -7.65
N ARG A 296 -14.85 -5.28 -7.33
CA ARG A 296 -14.74 -5.79 -5.95
C ARG A 296 -13.33 -5.64 -5.40
N ILE A 297 -12.31 -6.02 -6.17
CA ILE A 297 -10.91 -5.86 -5.74
C ILE A 297 -10.57 -4.37 -5.53
N GLN A 298 -11.09 -3.47 -6.37
CA GLN A 298 -10.90 -2.03 -6.19
C GLN A 298 -11.61 -1.52 -4.92
N GLU A 299 -12.81 -2.00 -4.63
CA GLU A 299 -13.55 -1.68 -3.41
C GLU A 299 -12.80 -2.19 -2.16
N ASP A 300 -12.40 -3.47 -2.14
CA ASP A 300 -11.65 -4.09 -1.05
C ASP A 300 -10.31 -3.37 -0.78
N THR A 301 -9.59 -3.00 -1.85
CA THR A 301 -8.34 -2.25 -1.71
C THR A 301 -8.57 -0.83 -1.22
N ALA A 302 -9.64 -0.16 -1.65
CA ALA A 302 -10.02 1.15 -1.15
C ALA A 302 -10.42 1.10 0.33
N GLU A 303 -11.18 0.09 0.75
CA GLU A 303 -11.55 -0.14 2.16
C GLU A 303 -10.33 -0.44 3.03
N TYR A 304 -9.40 -1.26 2.55
CA TYR A 304 -8.13 -1.53 3.22
C TYR A 304 -7.31 -0.24 3.41
N VAL A 305 -7.16 0.56 2.35
CA VAL A 305 -6.45 1.84 2.41
C VAL A 305 -7.14 2.83 3.35
N ALA A 306 -8.47 2.90 3.34
CA ALA A 306 -9.24 3.75 4.26
C ALA A 306 -9.04 3.32 5.72
N SER A 307 -9.10 2.01 6.00
CA SER A 307 -8.86 1.44 7.32
C SER A 307 -7.45 1.72 7.82
N LEU A 308 -6.45 1.59 6.94
CA LEU A 308 -5.06 1.89 7.25
C LEU A 308 -4.86 3.39 7.56
N LYS A 309 -5.43 4.28 6.75
CA LYS A 309 -5.41 5.73 6.99
C LYS A 309 -6.08 6.11 8.31
N ALA A 310 -7.24 5.52 8.62
CA ALA A 310 -7.94 5.76 9.88
C ALA A 310 -7.15 5.25 11.09
N SER A 311 -6.48 4.09 10.97
CA SER A 311 -5.61 3.57 12.02
C SER A 311 -4.40 4.47 12.27
N HIS A 312 -3.74 4.92 11.19
CA HIS A 312 -2.62 5.85 11.28
C HIS A 312 -3.04 7.17 11.94
N GLN A 313 -4.17 7.75 11.53
CA GLN A 313 -4.69 8.98 12.13
C GLN A 313 -4.96 8.83 13.63
N ARG A 314 -5.54 7.69 14.06
CA ARG A 314 -5.76 7.38 15.48
C ARG A 314 -4.45 7.30 16.27
N GLU A 315 -3.39 6.70 15.70
CA GLU A 315 -2.10 6.63 16.40
C GLU A 315 -1.43 8.01 16.51
N VAL A 316 -1.54 8.86 15.47
CA VAL A 316 -1.06 10.25 15.52
C VAL A 316 -1.78 11.05 16.62
N GLU A 317 -3.10 10.94 16.70
CA GLU A 317 -3.90 11.60 17.74
C GLU A 317 -3.52 11.11 19.14
N LYS A 318 -3.27 9.80 19.29
CA LYS A 318 -2.82 9.21 20.55
C LYS A 318 -1.44 9.75 20.97
N ILE A 319 -0.48 9.84 20.06
CA ILE A 319 0.84 10.43 20.34
C ILE A 319 0.69 11.89 20.76
N LEU A 320 -0.11 12.68 20.04
CA LEU A 320 -0.39 14.08 20.39
C LEU A 320 -1.03 14.22 21.78
N CYS A 321 -2.04 13.40 22.09
CA CYS A 321 -2.68 13.39 23.40
C CYS A 321 -1.71 13.00 24.51
N GLN A 322 -0.84 12.02 24.28
CA GLN A 322 0.16 11.59 25.24
C GLN A 322 1.17 12.71 25.50
N HIS A 323 1.69 13.33 24.45
CA HIS A 323 2.58 14.48 24.55
C HIS A 323 1.92 15.65 25.31
N ALA A 324 0.65 15.95 25.01
CA ALA A 324 -0.10 16.99 25.72
C ALA A 324 -0.30 16.67 27.20
N LYS A 325 -0.47 15.39 27.59
CA LYS A 325 -0.58 14.96 28.99
C LYS A 325 0.76 15.10 29.72
N GLU A 326 1.83 14.59 29.12
CA GLU A 326 3.19 14.64 29.68
C GLU A 326 3.69 16.07 29.84
N HIS A 327 3.44 16.92 28.83
CA HIS A 327 3.81 18.33 28.82
C HIS A 327 2.67 19.25 29.25
N SER A 328 1.64 18.70 29.88
CA SER A 328 0.58 19.54 30.44
C SER A 328 1.19 20.49 31.46
N ALA A 329 0.70 21.73 31.48
CA ALA A 329 1.12 22.73 32.46
C ALA A 329 1.01 22.19 33.90
N SER A 330 0.09 21.26 34.15
CA SER A 330 -0.05 20.56 35.43
C SER A 330 1.13 19.64 35.76
N LYS A 331 1.64 18.84 34.81
CA LYS A 331 2.78 17.94 35.09
C LYS A 331 4.07 18.73 35.27
N VAL A 332 4.26 19.78 34.48
CA VAL A 332 5.38 20.72 34.65
C VAL A 332 5.27 21.45 36.00
N ALA A 333 4.08 21.89 36.40
CA ALA A 333 3.85 22.51 37.70
C ALA A 333 4.11 21.54 38.86
N GLU A 334 3.69 20.27 38.76
CA GLU A 334 3.98 19.25 39.78
C GLU A 334 5.49 19.06 39.98
N LEU A 335 6.24 18.91 38.88
CA LEU A 335 7.69 18.77 38.92
C LEU A 335 8.36 20.02 39.48
N ASN A 336 7.91 21.22 39.08
CA ASN A 336 8.41 22.48 39.64
C ASN A 336 8.12 22.59 41.14
N CYS A 337 6.93 22.24 41.60
CA CYS A 337 6.60 22.22 43.03
C CYS A 337 7.53 21.27 43.82
N ARG A 338 7.84 20.09 43.25
CA ARG A 338 8.80 19.14 43.86
C ARG A 338 10.21 19.73 43.92
N ILE A 339 10.68 20.34 42.83
CA ILE A 339 11.99 21.02 42.79
C ILE A 339 12.03 22.13 43.84
N SER A 340 11.04 23.02 43.88
CA SER A 340 10.99 24.10 44.88
C SER A 340 10.98 23.57 46.31
N THR A 341 10.29 22.46 46.58
CA THR A 341 10.31 21.84 47.92
C THR A 341 11.70 21.32 48.28
N GLN A 342 12.38 20.65 47.34
CA GLN A 342 13.75 20.19 47.53
C GLN A 342 14.74 21.35 47.70
N GLU A 343 14.58 22.43 46.94
CA GLU A 343 15.39 23.65 47.09
C GLU A 343 15.25 24.27 48.48
N ILE A 344 14.04 24.32 49.03
CA ILE A 344 13.79 24.81 50.39
C ILE A 344 14.48 23.90 51.42
N LEU A 345 14.37 22.58 51.27
CA LEU A 345 15.04 21.64 52.17
C LEU A 345 16.57 21.78 52.11
N ILE A 346 17.14 21.93 50.91
CA ILE A 346 18.58 22.14 50.73
C ILE A 346 19.01 23.43 51.42
N LYS A 347 18.27 24.53 51.25
CA LYS A 347 18.57 25.79 51.94
C LYS A 347 18.53 25.62 53.46
N HIS A 348 17.53 24.92 53.98
CA HIS A 348 17.43 24.67 55.42
C HIS A 348 18.61 23.83 55.94
N LEU A 349 19.00 22.77 55.23
CA LEU A 349 20.17 21.95 55.59
C LEU A 349 21.47 22.75 55.50
N GLN A 350 21.63 23.62 54.49
CA GLN A 350 22.77 24.52 54.39
C GLN A 350 22.83 25.50 55.57
N GLU A 351 21.68 26.04 55.98
CA GLU A 351 21.58 26.92 57.13
C GLU A 351 21.96 26.20 58.43
N GLN A 352 21.44 24.99 58.65
CA GLN A 352 21.82 24.14 59.80
C GLN A 352 23.32 23.85 59.83
N ILE A 353 23.95 23.53 58.69
CA ILE A 353 25.40 23.31 58.60
C ILE A 353 26.14 24.60 58.98
N SER A 354 25.68 25.76 58.50
CA SER A 354 26.30 27.05 58.81
C SER A 354 26.19 27.42 60.30
N GLU A 355 25.06 27.12 60.94
CA GLU A 355 24.86 27.33 62.37
C GLU A 355 25.75 26.39 63.19
N GLN A 356 25.81 25.11 62.83
CA GLN A 356 26.71 24.15 63.48
C GLN A 356 28.17 24.57 63.35
N GLN A 357 28.61 25.08 62.19
CA GLN A 357 29.95 25.62 62.01
C GLN A 357 30.22 26.81 62.94
N LYS A 358 29.28 27.77 63.06
CA LYS A 358 29.41 28.90 64.00
C LYS A 358 29.49 28.43 65.45
N HIS A 359 28.67 27.44 65.84
CA HIS A 359 28.74 26.85 67.17
C HIS A 359 30.07 26.16 67.44
N GLN A 360 30.60 25.44 66.45
CA GLN A 360 31.92 24.80 66.54
C GLN A 360 33.04 25.84 66.69
N GLU A 361 33.01 26.93 65.93
CA GLU A 361 33.96 28.04 66.06
C GLU A 361 33.88 28.68 67.45
N ALA A 362 32.67 28.96 67.93
CA ALA A 362 32.45 29.51 69.27
C ALA A 362 32.95 28.57 70.37
N LEU A 363 32.75 27.25 70.22
CA LEU A 363 33.26 26.23 71.13
C LEU A 363 34.80 26.26 71.16
N LEU A 364 35.45 26.28 69.99
CA LEU A 364 36.91 26.35 69.90
C LEU A 364 37.48 27.61 70.56
N VAL A 365 36.83 28.76 70.36
CA VAL A 365 37.21 30.02 71.02
C VAL A 365 37.06 29.91 72.54
N SER A 366 35.96 29.30 73.02
CA SER A 366 35.75 29.08 74.45
C SER A 366 36.79 28.15 75.05
N GLN A 367 37.13 27.05 74.36
CA GLN A 367 38.18 26.11 74.78
C GLN A 367 39.55 26.79 74.85
N MET A 368 39.92 27.57 73.84
CA MET A 368 41.17 28.33 73.84
C MET A 368 41.23 29.32 75.04
N ARG A 369 40.12 30.00 75.32
CA ARG A 369 40.03 30.89 76.49
C ARG A 369 40.16 30.13 77.81
N GLU A 370 39.54 28.96 77.91
CA GLU A 370 39.65 28.10 79.08
C GLU A 370 41.08 27.59 79.29
N GLU A 371 41.77 27.16 78.23
CA GLU A 371 43.19 26.76 78.29
C GLU A 371 44.10 27.91 78.75
N LEU A 372 43.86 29.13 78.26
CA LEU A 372 44.61 30.31 78.70
C LEU A 372 44.39 30.59 80.19
N LEU A 373 43.14 30.53 80.65
CA LEU A 373 42.81 30.70 82.07
C LEU A 373 43.40 29.58 82.94
N GLN A 374 43.40 28.33 82.48
CA GLN A 374 44.04 27.21 83.19
C GLN A 374 45.55 27.43 83.32
N LYS A 375 46.23 27.90 82.26
CA LYS A 375 47.66 28.26 82.32
C LYS A 375 47.92 29.41 83.30
N GLU A 376 47.06 30.42 83.33
CA GLU A 376 47.18 31.56 84.24
C GLU A 376 46.96 31.15 85.71
N VAL A 377 45.97 30.30 85.99
CA VAL A 377 45.75 29.74 87.33
C VAL A 377 46.94 28.89 87.78
N TYR A 378 47.46 28.03 86.90
CA TYR A 378 48.63 27.20 87.20
C TYR A 378 49.86 28.05 87.51
N LEU A 379 50.14 29.07 86.68
CA LEU A 379 51.22 30.02 86.94
C LEU A 379 51.03 30.74 88.27
N ASN A 380 49.84 31.28 88.56
CA ASN A 380 49.56 31.96 89.83
C ASN A 380 49.75 31.02 91.04
N TRP A 381 49.39 29.74 90.90
CA TRP A 381 49.61 28.74 91.93
C TRP A 381 51.11 28.46 92.16
N ASP A 382 51.90 28.31 91.09
CA ASP A 382 53.36 28.16 91.15
C ASP A 382 54.05 29.38 91.78
N TRP A 383 53.65 30.59 91.37
CA TRP A 383 54.15 31.84 91.96
C TRP A 383 53.79 31.93 93.46
N GLY A 384 52.56 31.57 93.83
CA GLY A 384 52.13 31.52 95.23
C GLY A 384 52.94 30.51 96.06
N TYR A 385 53.21 29.33 95.51
CA TYR A 385 54.08 28.33 96.15
C TYR A 385 55.52 28.82 96.33
N LEU A 386 56.10 29.46 95.31
CA LEU A 386 57.45 30.05 95.39
C LEU A 386 57.53 31.17 96.45
N ILE A 387 56.49 32.00 96.56
CA ILE A 387 56.40 33.03 97.60
C ILE A 387 56.36 32.39 98.99
N LEU A 388 55.51 31.38 99.19
CA LEU A 388 55.42 30.64 100.45
C LEU A 388 56.76 29.98 100.85
N ILE A 389 57.47 29.35 99.90
CA ILE A 389 58.80 28.77 100.15
C ILE A 389 59.79 29.85 100.57
N LYS A 390 59.78 31.02 99.89
CA LYS A 390 60.67 32.14 100.21
C LYS A 390 60.39 32.72 101.60
N GLU A 391 59.12 32.88 101.98
CA GLU A 391 58.73 33.32 103.32
C GLU A 391 59.14 32.31 104.40
N PHE A 392 59.02 31.01 104.12
CA PHE A 392 59.43 29.95 105.04
C PHE A 392 60.96 29.91 105.22
N SER A 393 61.74 30.08 104.14
CA SER A 393 63.20 30.17 104.21
C SER A 393 63.70 31.44 104.90
N LEU A 394 63.01 32.58 104.74
CA LEU A 394 63.34 33.84 105.44
C LEU A 394 63.02 33.77 106.93
N SER A 395 62.02 32.97 107.33
CA SER A 395 61.67 32.78 108.75
C SER A 395 62.57 31.79 109.49
N SER A 396 63.48 31.11 108.77
CA SER A 396 64.35 30.05 109.32
C SER A 396 65.84 30.43 109.37
N LEU A 397 66.17 31.69 109.06
CA LEU A 397 67.46 32.37 109.23
C LEU A 397 67.35 33.36 110.39
#